data_AF-A0A9D1C111-F1
#
_entry.id   AF-A0A9D1C111-F1
#
_cell.length_a   1.000
_cell.length_b   1.000
_cell.length_c   1.000
_cell.angle_alpha   90.00
_cell.angle_beta   90.00
_cell.angle_gamma   90.00
#
_symmetry.space_group_name_H-M   'P 1'
#
loop_
_entity.id
_entity.type
_entity.pdbx_description
1 polymer ?
#
loop_
_entity_poly.entity_id
_entity_poly.type
_entity_poly.pdbx_seq_one_letter_code
_entity_poly.pdbx_strand_id
1 'polypeptide(L)'
;MSQVNIKSGGIVSFITKVPWMLFIIGFLLVSEYLQITLQGTVGYAFVTVAVVVLFIEMFKSGDVSPIIFLLDQFWAIVTVILATGLMTYLYFVTGKEPTFFHWIGFAIILADALLNPFNSFRTALRNFDVPG
;
A
#
# COMPACT_ATOMS: atom_id res chain seq x y z
N MET A 1 9.42 38.05 -4.05
CA MET A 1 9.43 36.61 -4.38
C MET A 1 7.99 36.20 -4.65
N SER A 2 7.66 35.87 -5.90
CA SER A 2 6.31 35.43 -6.25
C SER A 2 6.04 34.10 -5.56
N GLN A 3 5.08 34.08 -4.63
CA GLN A 3 4.51 32.83 -4.14
C GLN A 3 3.86 32.14 -5.34
N VAL A 4 4.52 31.10 -5.86
CA VAL A 4 3.90 30.19 -6.81
C VAL A 4 2.83 29.45 -6.03
N ASN A 5 1.61 30.02 -6.05
CA ASN A 5 0.42 29.38 -5.52
C ASN A 5 0.06 28.25 -6.48
N ILE A 6 0.71 27.10 -6.31
CA ILE A 6 0.29 25.87 -6.95
C ILE A 6 -1.07 25.56 -6.33
N LYS A 7 -2.15 25.95 -7.01
CA LYS A 7 -3.47 25.37 -6.75
C LYS A 7 -3.28 23.87 -6.94
N SER A 8 -3.09 23.14 -5.86
CA SER A 8 -2.94 21.69 -5.87
C SER A 8 -4.22 21.12 -6.47
N GLY A 9 -4.17 20.86 -7.78
CA GLY A 9 -5.31 20.39 -8.56
C GLY A 9 -5.85 19.11 -7.95
N GLY A 10 -7.17 18.89 -8.08
CA GLY A 10 -7.90 17.80 -7.40
C GLY A 10 -7.31 16.40 -7.58
N ILE A 11 -6.49 16.16 -8.60
CA ILE A 11 -5.77 14.89 -8.84
C ILE A 11 -4.77 14.60 -7.70
N VAL A 12 -4.00 15.60 -7.24
CA VAL A 12 -3.02 15.42 -6.15
C VAL A 12 -3.75 15.13 -4.83
N SER A 13 -4.89 15.78 -4.59
CA SER A 13 -5.73 15.48 -3.42
C SER A 13 -6.37 14.10 -3.46
N PHE A 14 -6.59 13.52 -4.65
CA PHE A 14 -7.19 12.19 -4.77
C PHE A 14 -6.14 11.12 -4.47
N ILE A 15 -4.93 11.26 -5.02
CA ILE A 15 -3.83 10.31 -4.83
C ILE A 15 -3.47 10.15 -3.34
N THR A 16 -3.56 11.21 -2.56
CA THR A 16 -3.22 11.19 -1.13
C THR A 16 -4.30 10.59 -0.22
N LYS A 17 -5.51 10.37 -0.73
CA LYS A 17 -6.64 9.84 0.06
C LYS A 17 -6.96 8.38 -0.25
N VAL A 18 -6.52 7.88 -1.40
CA VAL A 18 -6.76 6.50 -1.81
C VAL A 18 -5.79 5.57 -1.07
N PRO A 19 -6.27 4.49 -0.45
CA PRO A 19 -5.41 3.43 0.08
C PRO A 19 -5.01 2.48 -1.05
N TRP A 20 -3.87 2.76 -1.68
CA TRP A 20 -3.45 2.07 -2.90
C TRP A 20 -3.12 0.60 -2.65
N MET A 21 -2.71 0.25 -1.42
CA MET A 21 -2.48 -1.13 -1.02
C MET A 21 -3.72 -2.03 -1.13
N LEU A 22 -4.93 -1.46 -1.10
CA LEU A 22 -6.15 -2.21 -1.39
C LEU A 22 -6.18 -2.78 -2.81
N PHE A 23 -5.50 -2.16 -3.77
CA PHE A 23 -5.42 -2.69 -5.13
C PHE A 23 -4.60 -3.98 -5.20
N ILE A 24 -3.53 -4.11 -4.41
CA ILE A 24 -2.71 -5.32 -4.38
C ILE A 24 -3.54 -6.48 -3.84
N ILE A 25 -4.15 -6.31 -2.67
CA ILE A 25 -4.96 -7.38 -2.08
C ILE A 25 -6.23 -7.63 -2.88
N GLY A 26 -6.85 -6.59 -3.44
CA GLY A 26 -8.00 -6.70 -4.32
C GLY A 26 -7.69 -7.49 -5.59
N PHE A 27 -6.53 -7.28 -6.20
CA PHE A 27 -6.07 -8.06 -7.34
C PHE A 27 -5.96 -9.55 -6.97
N LEU A 28 -5.30 -9.86 -5.86
CA LEU A 28 -5.14 -11.24 -5.40
C LEU A 28 -6.50 -11.90 -5.10
N LEU A 29 -7.40 -11.18 -4.42
CA LEU A 29 -8.76 -11.65 -4.13
C LEU A 29 -9.57 -11.90 -5.41
N VAL A 30 -9.51 -10.99 -6.39
CA VAL A 30 -10.20 -11.16 -7.68
C VAL A 30 -9.60 -12.33 -8.46
N SER A 31 -8.27 -12.48 -8.45
CA SER A 31 -7.63 -13.62 -9.12
C SER A 31 -8.04 -14.94 -8.51
N GLU A 32 -8.15 -15.04 -7.18
CA GLU A 32 -8.63 -16.25 -6.52
C GLU A 32 -10.12 -16.45 -6.77
N TYR A 33 -10.96 -15.41 -6.64
CA TYR A 33 -12.40 -15.52 -6.86
C TYR A 33 -12.74 -15.99 -8.28
N LEU A 34 -12.04 -15.47 -9.29
CA LEU A 34 -12.22 -15.87 -10.70
C LEU A 34 -11.38 -17.10 -11.10
N GLN A 35 -10.62 -17.68 -10.16
CA GLN A 35 -9.71 -18.81 -10.39
C GLN A 35 -8.71 -18.55 -11.54
N ILE A 36 -8.25 -17.29 -11.65
CA ILE A 36 -7.24 -16.87 -12.63
C ILE A 36 -5.86 -17.28 -12.10
N THR A 37 -5.12 -18.03 -12.91
CA THR A 37 -3.73 -18.35 -12.58
C THR A 37 -2.85 -17.10 -12.60
N LEU A 38 -2.08 -16.91 -11.53
CA LEU A 38 -1.04 -15.88 -11.48
C LEU A 38 0.23 -16.30 -12.24
N GLN A 39 0.32 -17.53 -12.75
CA GLN A 39 1.50 -17.95 -13.51
C GLN A 39 1.53 -17.29 -14.90
N GLY A 40 2.69 -16.75 -15.29
CA GLY A 40 2.88 -16.09 -16.58
C GLY A 40 2.50 -14.61 -16.58
N THR A 41 1.91 -14.14 -17.67
CA THR A 41 1.67 -12.71 -17.95
C THR A 41 0.89 -12.00 -16.84
N VAL A 42 -0.13 -12.65 -16.26
CA VAL A 42 -0.96 -12.06 -15.20
C VAL A 42 -0.13 -11.78 -13.94
N GLY A 43 0.76 -12.70 -13.54
CA GLY A 43 1.65 -12.51 -12.40
C GLY A 43 2.67 -11.40 -12.61
N TYR A 44 3.25 -11.28 -13.81
CA TYR A 44 4.17 -10.17 -14.11
C TYR A 44 3.46 -8.81 -14.16
N ALA A 45 2.24 -8.77 -14.69
CA ALA A 45 1.41 -7.57 -14.63
C ALA A 45 1.08 -7.20 -13.18
N PHE A 46 0.70 -8.19 -12.35
CA PHE A 46 0.47 -8.00 -10.92
C PHE A 46 1.69 -7.42 -10.21
N VAL A 47 2.89 -8.00 -10.41
CA VAL A 47 4.12 -7.51 -9.78
C VAL A 47 4.41 -6.06 -10.19
N THR A 48 4.24 -5.74 -11.47
CA THR A 48 4.43 -4.38 -11.97
C THR A 48 3.47 -3.39 -11.29
N VAL A 49 2.19 -3.75 -11.18
CA VAL A 49 1.17 -2.95 -10.47
C VAL A 49 1.53 -2.80 -9.00
N ALA A 50 1.93 -3.89 -8.33
CA ALA A 50 2.27 -3.87 -6.92
C ALA A 50 3.48 -2.98 -6.61
N VAL A 51 4.51 -3.01 -7.46
CA VAL A 51 5.67 -2.12 -7.35
C VAL A 51 5.27 -0.65 -7.57
N VAL A 52 4.45 -0.36 -8.58
CA VAL A 52 3.96 1.01 -8.82
C VAL A 52 3.15 1.52 -7.63
N VAL A 53 2.26 0.70 -7.08
CA VAL A 53 1.48 1.01 -5.88
C VAL A 53 2.38 1.34 -4.69
N LEU A 54 3.41 0.52 -4.44
CA LEU A 54 4.38 0.76 -3.37
C LEU A 54 5.06 2.13 -3.53
N PHE A 55 5.49 2.50 -4.74
CA PHE A 55 6.08 3.80 -4.98
C PHE A 55 5.09 4.95 -4.72
N ILE A 56 3.83 4.82 -5.14
CA ILE A 56 2.80 5.82 -4.89
C ILE A 56 2.62 6.04 -3.36
N GLU A 57 2.57 4.96 -2.58
CA GLU A 57 2.45 5.04 -1.13
C GLU A 57 3.68 5.68 -0.47
N MET A 58 4.88 5.30 -0.91
CA MET A 58 6.10 5.93 -0.42
C MET A 58 6.13 7.44 -0.65
N PHE A 59 5.65 7.91 -1.80
CA PHE A 59 5.53 9.35 -2.08
C PHE A 59 4.48 10.05 -1.22
N LYS A 60 3.39 9.35 -0.86
CA LYS A 60 2.32 9.86 0.01
C LYS A 60 2.81 10.13 1.44
N SER A 61 3.73 9.30 1.94
CA SER A 61 4.26 9.39 3.31
C SER A 61 5.09 10.66 3.62
N GLY A 62 5.36 11.51 2.61
CA GLY A 62 6.16 12.72 2.76
C GLY A 62 5.45 13.93 3.39
N ASP A 63 4.12 13.96 3.45
CA ASP A 63 3.33 15.10 3.94
C ASP A 63 2.49 14.71 5.16
N VAL A 64 2.89 15.19 6.35
CA VAL A 64 2.45 14.64 7.64
C VAL A 64 1.32 15.48 8.23
N SER A 65 0.14 15.37 7.64
CA SER A 65 -1.08 15.72 8.37
C SER A 65 -1.44 14.56 9.31
N PRO A 66 -1.69 14.81 10.61
CA PRO A 66 -2.06 13.76 11.56
C PRO A 66 -3.28 12.93 11.12
N ILE A 67 -4.25 13.56 10.44
CA ILE A 67 -5.45 12.88 9.94
C ILE A 67 -5.11 11.92 8.80
N ILE A 68 -4.24 12.35 7.88
CA ILE A 68 -3.81 11.50 6.75
C ILE A 68 -3.01 10.32 7.28
N PHE A 69 -2.14 10.55 8.25
CA PHE A 69 -1.38 9.49 8.92
C PHE A 69 -2.28 8.44 9.57
N LEU A 70 -3.28 8.84 10.36
CA LEU A 70 -4.20 7.90 11.01
C LEU A 70 -5.01 7.09 9.99
N LEU A 71 -5.46 7.73 8.91
CA LEU A 71 -6.18 7.06 7.84
C LEU A 71 -5.28 6.03 7.13
N ASP A 72 -4.04 6.40 6.85
CA ASP A 72 -3.05 5.52 6.23
C ASP A 72 -2.76 4.30 7.11
N GLN A 73 -2.49 4.52 8.39
CA GLN A 73 -2.26 3.45 9.36
C GLN A 73 -3.46 2.51 9.51
N PHE A 74 -4.68 3.05 9.49
CA PHE A 74 -5.90 2.26 9.51
C PHE A 74 -5.97 1.31 8.30
N TRP A 75 -5.74 1.83 7.10
CA TRP A 75 -5.77 1.02 5.88
C TRP A 75 -4.63 0.01 5.81
N ALA A 76 -3.43 0.36 6.28
CA ALA A 76 -2.32 -0.56 6.42
C ALA A 76 -2.71 -1.78 7.28
N ILE A 77 -3.32 -1.55 8.44
CA ILE A 77 -3.81 -2.64 9.31
C ILE A 77 -4.87 -3.48 8.60
N VAL A 78 -5.85 -2.85 7.95
CA VAL A 78 -6.89 -3.57 7.20
C VAL A 78 -6.27 -4.46 6.11
N THR A 79 -5.32 -3.94 5.34
CA THR A 79 -4.66 -4.71 4.27
C THR A 79 -3.85 -5.89 4.82
N VAL A 80 -3.18 -5.73 5.95
CA VAL A 80 -2.47 -6.84 6.63
C VAL A 80 -3.45 -7.91 7.10
N ILE A 81 -4.60 -7.52 7.67
CA ILE A 81 -5.66 -8.45 8.07
C ILE A 81 -6.18 -9.22 6.84
N LEU A 82 -6.47 -8.52 5.74
CA LEU A 82 -6.95 -9.14 4.52
C LEU A 82 -5.91 -10.07 3.88
N ALA A 83 -4.64 -9.67 3.85
CA ALA A 83 -3.54 -10.50 3.34
C ALA A 83 -3.37 -11.78 4.18
N THR A 84 -3.40 -11.63 5.50
CA THR A 84 -3.35 -12.76 6.43
C THR A 84 -4.56 -13.68 6.26
N GLY A 85 -5.75 -13.11 6.11
CA GLY A 85 -6.98 -13.83 5.85
C GLY A 85 -6.93 -14.62 4.55
N LEU A 86 -6.47 -14.00 3.45
CA LEU A 86 -6.29 -14.66 2.16
C LEU A 86 -5.27 -15.80 2.24
N MET A 87 -4.10 -15.54 2.84
CA MET A 87 -3.08 -16.57 3.03
C MET A 87 -3.62 -17.76 3.84
N THR A 88 -4.34 -17.49 4.92
CA THR A 88 -4.97 -18.52 5.76
C THR A 88 -6.02 -19.29 4.97
N TYR A 89 -6.86 -18.60 4.20
CA TYR A 89 -7.86 -19.23 3.34
C TYR A 89 -7.22 -20.16 2.29
N LEU A 90 -6.15 -19.71 1.64
CA LEU A 90 -5.43 -20.52 0.64
C LEU A 90 -4.90 -21.82 1.27
N TYR A 91 -4.15 -21.71 2.36
CA TYR A 91 -3.55 -22.87 3.02
C TYR A 91 -4.59 -23.81 3.65
N PHE A 92 -5.51 -23.29 4.46
CA PHE A 92 -6.35 -24.12 5.33
C PHE A 92 -7.71 -24.48 4.75
N VAL A 93 -8.22 -23.71 3.78
CA VAL A 93 -9.53 -23.97 3.17
C VAL A 93 -9.38 -24.57 1.78
N THR A 94 -8.54 -23.99 0.94
CA THR A 94 -8.38 -24.47 -0.45
C THR A 94 -7.30 -25.55 -0.59
N GLY A 95 -6.42 -25.69 0.41
CA GLY A 95 -5.26 -26.59 0.34
C GLY A 95 -4.20 -26.15 -0.68
N LYS A 96 -4.26 -24.91 -1.15
CA LYS A 96 -3.30 -24.34 -2.12
C LYS A 96 -2.20 -23.60 -1.38
N GLU A 97 -0.96 -23.84 -1.76
CA GLU A 97 0.16 -23.03 -1.28
C GLU A 97 0.20 -21.69 -2.03
N PRO A 98 0.47 -20.57 -1.34
CA PRO A 98 0.68 -19.29 -1.98
C PRO A 98 1.87 -19.37 -2.94
N THR A 99 1.62 -19.00 -4.20
CA THR A 99 2.67 -18.94 -5.22
C THR A 99 3.63 -17.78 -4.96
N PHE A 100 4.76 -17.75 -5.67
CA PHE A 100 5.71 -16.64 -5.64
C PHE A 100 5.04 -15.26 -5.75
N PHE A 101 4.04 -15.12 -6.63
CA PHE A 101 3.33 -13.85 -6.83
C PHE A 101 2.52 -13.43 -5.60
N HIS A 102 1.88 -14.37 -4.89
CA HIS A 102 1.21 -14.07 -3.62
C HIS A 102 2.19 -13.55 -2.59
N TRP A 103 3.35 -14.22 -2.46
CA TRP A 103 4.39 -13.82 -1.51
C TRP A 103 4.94 -12.43 -1.80
N ILE A 104 5.12 -12.06 -3.07
CA ILE A 104 5.50 -10.70 -3.44
C ILE A 104 4.43 -9.70 -3.00
N GLY A 105 3.16 -9.99 -3.24
CA GLY A 105 2.04 -9.15 -2.78
C GLY A 105 2.02 -8.97 -1.27
N PHE A 106 2.14 -10.08 -0.52
CA PHE A 106 2.17 -10.07 0.94
C PHE A 106 3.39 -9.33 1.49
N ALA A 107 4.57 -9.51 0.88
CA ALA A 107 5.78 -8.81 1.28
C ALA A 107 5.65 -7.29 1.06
N ILE A 108 5.05 -6.86 -0.05
CA ILE A 108 4.81 -5.44 -0.32
C ILE A 108 3.81 -4.85 0.69
N ILE A 109 2.72 -5.56 0.99
CA ILE A 109 1.74 -5.16 2.03
C ILE A 109 2.41 -4.99 3.39
N LEU A 110 3.25 -5.95 3.78
CA LEU A 110 3.99 -5.87 5.03
C LEU A 110 5.00 -4.72 5.03
N ALA A 111 5.71 -4.52 3.92
CA ALA A 111 6.67 -3.44 3.78
C ALA A 111 6.00 -2.07 3.94
N ASP A 112 4.89 -1.81 3.26
CA ASP A 112 4.12 -0.56 3.39
C ASP A 112 3.67 -0.31 4.84
N ALA A 113 3.08 -1.33 5.47
CA ALA A 113 2.59 -1.24 6.84
C ALA A 113 3.68 -0.93 7.88
N LEU A 114 4.95 -1.20 7.56
CA LEU A 114 6.11 -0.89 8.39
C LEU A 114 6.79 0.43 7.99
N LEU A 115 6.90 0.70 6.68
CA LEU A 115 7.64 1.83 6.15
C LEU A 115 6.87 3.15 6.29
N ASN A 116 5.55 3.17 6.07
CA ASN A 116 4.78 4.41 6.19
C ASN A 116 4.78 4.99 7.62
N PRO A 117 4.62 4.17 8.68
CA PRO A 117 4.73 4.67 10.04
C PRO A 117 6.14 5.13 10.39
N PHE A 118 7.16 4.40 9.91
CA PHE A 118 8.56 4.77 10.12
C PHE A 118 8.92 6.11 9.46
N ASN A 119 8.49 6.33 8.22
CA ASN A 119 8.70 7.58 7.49
C ASN A 119 7.98 8.75 8.16
N SER A 120 6.76 8.53 8.63
CA SER A 120 5.97 9.53 9.36
C SER A 120 6.64 9.91 10.68
N PHE A 121 7.12 8.92 11.45
CA PHE A 121 7.84 9.14 12.70
C PHE A 121 9.15 9.93 12.48
N ARG A 122 9.94 9.53 11.48
CA ARG A 122 11.17 10.25 11.10
C ARG A 122 10.90 11.70 10.73
N THR A 123 9.83 11.95 9.98
CA THR A 123 9.45 13.30 9.56
C THR A 123 8.96 14.14 10.74
N ALA A 124 8.19 13.54 11.66
CA ALA A 124 7.77 14.20 12.89
C ALA A 124 8.98 14.62 13.76
N LEU A 125 9.96 13.72 13.97
CA LEU A 125 11.19 14.03 14.70
C LEU A 125 11.94 15.21 14.07
N ARG A 126 12.08 15.22 12.74
CA ARG A 126 12.73 16.34 12.03
C ARG A 126 12.00 17.67 12.25
N ASN A 127 10.67 17.65 12.29
CA ASN A 127 9.87 18.86 12.51
C ASN A 127 9.93 19.36 13.96
N PHE A 128 10.16 18.47 14.93
CA PHE A 128 10.38 18.85 16.33
C PHE A 128 11.76 19.45 16.60
N ASP A 129 12.76 19.14 15.76
CA ASP A 129 14.16 19.57 15.91
C ASP A 129 14.48 20.93 15.25
N VAL A 130 13.47 21.65 14.74
CA VAL A 130 13.64 23.00 14.19
C VAL A 130 13.53 24.02 15.34
N PRO A 131 14.59 24.78 15.67
CA PRO A 131 14.49 25.87 16.65
C PRO A 131 13.53 26.92 16.10
N GLY A 132 12.51 27.26 16.88
CA GLY A 132 11.58 28.36 16.58
C GLY A 132 12.27 29.71 16.54
#